data_AF-A0A4D4KJX8-F1
#
_entry.id   AF-A0A4D4KJX8-F1
#
_cell.length_a   1.000
_cell.length_b   1.000
_cell.length_c   1.000
_cell.angle_alpha   90.00
_cell.angle_beta   90.00
_cell.angle_gamma   90.00
#
_symmetry.space_group_name_H-M   'P 1'
#
loop_
_entity.id
_entity.type
_entity.pdbx_description
1 polymer ?
#
loop_
_entity_poly.entity_id
_entity_poly.type
_entity_poly.pdbx_seq_one_letter_code
_entity_poly.pdbx_strand_id
1 'polypeptide(L)'
;MLTPLSLPGLEEAYLALLRLVSEDHDHHISARGNDAREVIGASFRLSDPRQRLPFLAARKVNPVFHFAEALWYLAGRRDLEMIGYYAPSMRSSSRDGIHVGGSAYGHTIFSPADGDTVTPFDRILELLRSEPDSKRGYLPVFTADELAISDNPDMACLAGLHFLVRDERLHMVCYMRANDLDCGLLSDVFSFTMFQEFAAVQLGLELGSYTHFIGSAHICDRNADRVHRVLLEAVTRSAPVQFPFPAMPAGTTAATVARVLEHEEVLRTNKAHYSVAHIEASGLDPYWQQALLLFEVYRQIQHDHVDTVNPEVLNALDPGLRWLVGHRWSACAAVLDGGEE
;
A
#
# COMPACT_ATOMS: atom_id res chain seq x y z
N MET A 1 16.34 4.42 -22.14
CA MET A 1 15.66 5.73 -22.10
C MET A 1 16.19 6.51 -20.90
N LEU A 2 16.31 7.84 -20.98
CA LEU A 2 16.78 8.67 -19.85
C LEU A 2 15.69 8.92 -18.79
N THR A 3 14.41 8.70 -19.15
CA THR A 3 13.26 8.79 -18.25
C THR A 3 12.62 7.43 -18.04
N PRO A 4 11.98 7.18 -16.88
CA PRO A 4 11.24 5.95 -16.64
C PRO A 4 10.14 5.74 -17.66
N LEU A 5 9.82 4.47 -17.96
CA LEU A 5 8.69 4.11 -18.80
C LEU A 5 7.38 4.58 -18.14
N SER A 6 6.56 5.32 -18.89
CA SER A 6 5.24 5.76 -18.41
C SER A 6 4.19 4.70 -18.71
N LEU A 7 3.45 4.29 -17.68
CA LEU A 7 2.48 3.20 -17.69
C LEU A 7 1.15 3.70 -17.10
N PRO A 8 0.00 3.15 -17.53
CA PRO A 8 -1.30 3.63 -17.09
C PRO A 8 -1.57 3.31 -15.62
N GLY A 9 -1.15 2.15 -15.11
CA GLY A 9 -1.37 1.72 -13.73
C GLY A 9 -0.29 0.79 -13.18
N LEU A 10 -0.49 0.38 -11.93
CA LEU A 10 0.45 -0.46 -11.19
C LEU A 10 0.58 -1.87 -11.79
N GLU A 11 -0.49 -2.42 -12.37
CA GLU A 11 -0.43 -3.78 -12.92
C GLU A 11 0.60 -3.89 -14.05
N GLU A 12 0.59 -2.94 -14.99
CA GLU A 12 1.53 -2.93 -16.11
C GLU A 12 2.98 -2.74 -15.61
N ALA A 13 3.17 -1.85 -14.63
CA ALA A 13 4.48 -1.63 -14.01
C ALA A 13 4.99 -2.87 -13.29
N TYR A 14 4.11 -3.53 -12.53
CA TYR A 14 4.42 -4.74 -11.79
C TYR A 14 4.83 -5.88 -12.72
N LEU A 15 4.03 -6.15 -13.76
CA LEU A 15 4.33 -7.19 -14.74
C LEU A 15 5.62 -6.92 -15.51
N ALA A 16 5.90 -5.66 -15.86
CA ALA A 16 7.14 -5.29 -16.52
C ALA A 16 8.37 -5.53 -15.61
N LEU A 17 8.30 -5.14 -14.34
CA LEU A 17 9.37 -5.38 -13.37
C LEU A 17 9.58 -6.88 -13.08
N LEU A 18 8.49 -7.64 -12.94
CA LEU A 18 8.59 -9.09 -12.74
C LEU A 18 9.29 -9.77 -13.92
N ARG A 19 8.96 -9.41 -15.17
CA ARG A 19 9.64 -9.95 -16.35
C ARG A 19 11.11 -9.58 -16.35
N LEU A 20 11.41 -8.29 -16.14
CA LEU A 20 12.77 -7.78 -16.11
C LEU A 20 13.64 -8.57 -15.12
N VAL A 21 13.21 -8.73 -13.87
CA VAL A 21 14.00 -9.48 -12.87
C VAL A 21 13.97 -11.00 -13.11
N SER A 22 12.90 -11.54 -13.69
CA SER A 22 12.81 -13.00 -13.93
C SER A 22 13.67 -13.46 -15.11
N GLU A 23 13.75 -12.64 -16.16
CA GLU A 23 14.35 -13.00 -17.46
C GLU A 23 15.74 -12.35 -17.64
N ASP A 24 15.93 -11.12 -17.16
CA ASP A 24 17.10 -10.28 -17.44
C ASP A 24 17.79 -9.76 -16.15
N HIS A 25 17.80 -10.55 -15.06
CA HIS A 25 18.50 -10.13 -13.83
C HIS A 25 20.00 -9.96 -14.02
N ASP A 26 20.56 -8.93 -13.39
CA ASP A 26 22.00 -8.66 -13.37
C ASP A 26 22.72 -9.63 -12.42
N HIS A 27 22.07 -9.96 -11.31
CA HIS A 27 22.69 -10.63 -10.18
C HIS A 27 21.79 -11.69 -9.55
N HIS A 28 22.44 -12.69 -8.96
CA HIS A 28 21.85 -13.61 -8.00
C HIS A 28 22.59 -13.41 -6.68
N ILE A 29 21.86 -13.06 -5.62
CA ILE A 29 22.40 -12.59 -4.34
C ILE A 29 21.84 -13.42 -3.18
N SER A 30 22.51 -13.39 -2.03
CA SER A 30 22.06 -14.04 -0.79
C SER A 30 22.11 -13.06 0.39
N ALA A 31 21.25 -12.04 0.36
CA ALA A 31 21.26 -10.97 1.36
C ALA A 31 20.58 -11.41 2.66
N ARG A 32 21.33 -11.39 3.78
CA ARG A 32 20.88 -11.89 5.10
C ARG A 32 20.31 -13.33 5.03
N GLY A 33 20.87 -14.17 4.15
CA GLY A 33 20.43 -15.55 3.94
C GLY A 33 19.15 -15.70 3.09
N ASN A 34 18.74 -14.66 2.36
CA ASN A 34 17.65 -14.73 1.38
C ASN A 34 18.23 -14.74 -0.03
N ASP A 35 18.16 -15.90 -0.70
CA ASP A 35 18.53 -16.02 -2.11
C ASP A 35 17.51 -15.29 -3.00
N ALA A 36 18.00 -14.46 -3.91
CA ALA A 36 17.16 -13.62 -4.76
C ALA A 36 17.82 -13.29 -6.10
N ARG A 37 16.98 -13.11 -7.13
CA ARG A 37 17.36 -12.48 -8.40
C ARG A 37 17.20 -10.98 -8.30
N GLU A 38 18.14 -10.23 -8.83
CA GLU A 38 18.23 -8.77 -8.63
C GLU A 38 18.58 -8.04 -9.93
N VAL A 39 17.96 -6.86 -10.09
CA VAL A 39 18.34 -5.84 -11.06
C VAL A 39 18.66 -4.53 -10.33
N ILE A 40 19.72 -3.86 -10.75
CA ILE A 40 20.16 -2.60 -10.16
C ILE A 40 19.56 -1.41 -10.91
N GLY A 41 18.96 -0.47 -10.18
CA GLY A 41 18.51 0.80 -10.72
C GLY A 41 17.27 0.69 -11.62
N ALA A 42 16.22 0.02 -11.14
CA ALA A 42 14.96 -0.07 -11.84
C ALA A 42 14.08 1.18 -11.59
N SER A 43 13.22 1.51 -12.55
CA SER A 43 12.23 2.58 -12.36
C SER A 43 11.03 2.46 -13.28
N PHE A 44 9.91 3.05 -12.85
CA PHE A 44 8.70 3.22 -13.66
C PHE A 44 7.96 4.51 -13.28
N ARG A 45 7.06 4.95 -14.15
CA ARG A 45 6.15 6.07 -13.90
C ARG A 45 4.70 5.63 -14.15
N LEU A 46 3.81 5.98 -13.24
CA LEU A 46 2.37 5.83 -13.40
C LEU A 46 1.76 7.17 -13.84
N SER A 47 1.04 7.16 -14.95
CA SER A 47 0.26 8.32 -15.40
C SER A 47 -1.06 8.46 -14.65
N ASP A 48 -1.65 7.35 -14.18
CA ASP A 48 -2.79 7.35 -13.27
C ASP A 48 -2.44 6.59 -11.98
N PRO A 49 -1.91 7.27 -10.95
CA PRO A 49 -1.62 6.64 -9.66
C PRO A 49 -2.85 6.19 -8.88
N ARG A 50 -4.09 6.43 -9.35
CA ARG A 50 -5.28 5.80 -8.75
C ARG A 50 -5.42 4.35 -9.18
N GLN A 51 -4.89 3.93 -10.33
CA GLN A 51 -4.86 2.51 -10.71
C GLN A 51 -3.76 1.76 -9.95
N ARG A 52 -3.91 1.69 -8.63
CA ARG A 52 -2.90 1.21 -7.66
C ARG A 52 -3.12 -0.21 -7.16
N LEU A 53 -4.01 -0.97 -7.79
CA LEU A 53 -4.25 -2.38 -7.48
C LEU A 53 -4.17 -3.21 -8.76
N PRO A 54 -3.33 -4.26 -8.80
CA PRO A 54 -3.36 -5.21 -9.89
C PRO A 54 -4.44 -6.28 -9.66
N PHE A 55 -5.11 -6.69 -10.74
CA PHE A 55 -6.15 -7.71 -10.76
C PHE A 55 -5.61 -9.00 -11.40
N LEU A 56 -4.68 -9.63 -10.69
CA LEU A 56 -4.01 -10.88 -11.07
C LEU A 56 -4.38 -11.97 -10.04
N ALA A 57 -5.17 -12.95 -10.46
CA ALA A 57 -5.73 -13.98 -9.58
C ALA A 57 -4.61 -14.82 -8.95
N ALA A 58 -3.57 -15.15 -9.72
CA ALA A 58 -2.42 -15.90 -9.25
C ALA A 58 -1.59 -15.14 -8.21
N ARG A 59 -1.66 -13.80 -8.19
CA ARG A 59 -0.94 -12.97 -7.22
C ARG A 59 -1.60 -12.99 -5.84
N LYS A 60 -2.92 -13.19 -5.78
CA LYS A 60 -3.70 -13.15 -4.52
C LYS A 60 -3.38 -11.90 -3.70
N VAL A 61 -3.58 -10.73 -4.32
CA VAL A 61 -3.41 -9.43 -3.67
C VAL A 61 -4.29 -9.36 -2.41
N ASN A 62 -3.78 -8.71 -1.35
CA ASN A 62 -4.49 -8.54 -0.10
C ASN A 62 -4.92 -7.07 0.05
N PRO A 63 -6.11 -6.67 -0.43
CA PRO A 63 -6.56 -5.29 -0.33
C PRO A 63 -6.79 -4.86 1.13
N VAL A 64 -7.18 -5.78 2.03
CA VAL A 64 -7.36 -5.48 3.45
C VAL A 64 -6.04 -5.00 4.07
N PHE A 65 -4.94 -5.71 3.80
CA PHE A 65 -3.62 -5.32 4.27
C PHE A 65 -3.17 -3.99 3.65
N HIS A 66 -3.38 -3.78 2.35
CA HIS A 66 -3.00 -2.52 1.68
C HIS A 66 -3.70 -1.30 2.32
N PHE A 67 -5.01 -1.39 2.58
CA PHE A 67 -5.74 -0.34 3.28
C PHE A 67 -5.28 -0.17 4.73
N ALA A 68 -5.09 -1.28 5.46
CA ALA A 68 -4.62 -1.25 6.84
C ALA A 68 -3.25 -0.56 6.96
N GLU A 69 -2.31 -0.92 6.09
CA GLU A 69 -0.96 -0.33 6.05
C GLU A 69 -1.00 1.15 5.70
N ALA A 70 -1.74 1.53 4.64
CA ALA A 70 -1.87 2.93 4.25
C ALA A 70 -2.47 3.80 5.37
N LEU A 71 -3.51 3.32 6.06
CA LEU A 71 -4.14 4.01 7.19
C LEU A 71 -3.23 4.04 8.42
N TRP A 72 -2.54 2.93 8.72
CA TRP A 72 -1.54 2.86 9.79
C TRP A 72 -0.44 3.91 9.58
N TYR A 73 0.03 4.06 8.33
CA TYR A 73 0.99 5.09 8.01
C TYR A 73 0.42 6.51 8.10
N LEU A 74 -0.74 6.79 7.50
CA LEU A 74 -1.36 8.12 7.52
C LEU A 74 -1.64 8.62 8.94
N ALA A 75 -1.81 7.71 9.91
CA ALA A 75 -1.96 8.02 11.31
C ALA A 75 -0.65 8.09 12.10
N GLY A 76 0.51 7.96 11.45
CA GLY A 76 1.81 8.01 12.10
C GLY A 76 2.08 6.85 13.06
N ARG A 77 1.34 5.74 12.92
CA ARG A 77 1.44 4.61 13.84
C ARG A 77 2.74 3.83 13.60
N ARG A 78 3.20 3.18 14.68
CA ARG A 78 4.36 2.26 14.69
C ARG A 78 4.11 1.01 15.52
N ASP A 79 2.89 0.79 16.01
CA ASP A 79 2.55 -0.35 16.84
C ASP A 79 2.44 -1.63 15.99
N LEU A 80 3.09 -2.69 16.49
CA LEU A 80 3.02 -4.04 15.93
C LEU A 80 1.64 -4.66 16.12
N GLU A 81 0.90 -4.25 17.15
CA GLU A 81 -0.42 -4.81 17.48
C GLU A 81 -1.39 -4.71 16.30
N MET A 82 -1.56 -3.51 15.73
CA MET A 82 -2.42 -3.31 14.57
C MET A 82 -1.86 -4.00 13.33
N ILE A 83 -0.65 -3.64 12.89
CA ILE A 83 -0.15 -4.10 11.59
C ILE A 83 0.11 -5.62 11.58
N GLY A 84 0.48 -6.19 12.72
CA GLY A 84 0.69 -7.63 12.90
C GLY A 84 -0.58 -8.48 12.83
N TYR A 85 -1.77 -7.88 12.97
CA TYR A 85 -3.05 -8.56 12.71
C TYR A 85 -3.30 -8.78 11.21
N TYR A 86 -2.91 -7.82 10.38
CA TYR A 86 -3.07 -7.89 8.92
C TYR A 86 -1.89 -8.54 8.20
N ALA A 87 -0.69 -8.42 8.77
CA ALA A 87 0.54 -9.03 8.28
C ALA A 87 1.34 -9.66 9.43
N PRO A 88 1.02 -10.91 9.84
CA PRO A 88 1.71 -11.59 10.94
C PRO A 88 3.24 -11.70 10.77
N SER A 89 3.75 -11.69 9.53
CA SER A 89 5.18 -11.68 9.23
C SER A 89 5.91 -10.46 9.78
N MET A 90 5.22 -9.32 9.96
CA MET A 90 5.79 -8.09 10.53
C MET A 90 6.31 -8.25 11.95
N ARG A 91 5.91 -9.32 12.66
CA ARG A 91 6.47 -9.66 13.98
C ARG A 91 7.98 -9.86 13.94
N SER A 92 8.53 -10.34 12.82
CA SER A 92 9.98 -10.51 12.65
C SER A 92 10.74 -9.19 12.54
N SER A 93 10.05 -8.09 12.21
CA SER A 93 10.61 -6.74 12.11
C SER A 93 10.60 -5.97 13.43
N SER A 94 9.98 -6.52 14.48
CA SER A 94 9.87 -5.87 15.79
C SER A 94 10.87 -6.45 16.78
N ARG A 95 11.75 -5.59 17.32
CA ARG A 95 12.75 -5.98 18.32
C ARG A 95 12.17 -6.12 19.72
N ASP A 96 11.24 -5.24 20.10
CA ASP A 96 10.62 -5.18 21.43
C ASP A 96 9.29 -5.93 21.50
N GLY A 97 8.78 -6.42 20.36
CA GLY A 97 7.48 -7.09 20.24
C GLY A 97 6.29 -6.13 20.34
N ILE A 98 6.52 -4.82 20.37
CA ILE A 98 5.50 -3.78 20.56
C ILE A 98 5.50 -2.81 19.38
N HIS A 99 6.68 -2.45 18.87
CA HIS A 99 6.84 -1.46 17.81
C HIS A 99 7.60 -2.03 16.61
N VAL A 100 7.25 -1.52 15.43
CA VAL A 100 7.98 -1.72 14.18
C VAL A 100 9.02 -0.60 14.03
N GLY A 101 10.18 -0.93 13.44
CA GLY A 101 11.30 -0.02 13.27
C GLY A 101 11.21 0.73 11.94
N GLY A 102 12.22 0.54 11.08
CA GLY A 102 12.34 1.23 9.80
C GLY A 102 11.19 0.99 8.82
N SER A 103 10.42 -0.09 8.96
CA SER A 103 9.22 -0.33 8.14
C SER A 103 8.01 0.54 8.56
N ALA A 104 8.09 1.26 9.69
CA ALA A 104 7.05 2.17 10.17
C ALA A 104 7.16 3.57 9.52
N TYR A 105 7.14 3.65 8.18
CA TYR A 105 7.37 4.89 7.43
C TYR A 105 6.48 6.06 7.87
N GLY A 106 5.21 5.77 8.18
CA GLY A 106 4.26 6.77 8.65
C GLY A 106 4.69 7.46 9.93
N HIS A 107 5.35 6.76 10.86
CA HIS A 107 5.85 7.36 12.09
C HIS A 107 6.86 8.48 11.78
N THR A 108 7.80 8.23 10.87
CA THR A 108 8.79 9.25 10.45
C THR A 108 8.14 10.42 9.71
N ILE A 109 7.08 10.18 8.95
CA ILE A 109 6.45 11.20 8.10
C ILE A 109 5.42 12.07 8.85
N PHE A 110 4.61 11.44 9.71
CA PHE A 110 3.42 12.02 10.34
C PHE A 110 3.56 12.18 11.86
N SER A 111 4.72 11.90 12.45
CA SER A 111 5.00 12.26 13.85
C SER A 111 5.92 13.47 13.91
N PRO A 112 5.66 14.45 14.80
CA PRO A 112 6.60 15.53 15.05
C PRO A 112 7.86 14.97 15.73
N ALA A 113 8.99 15.63 15.49
CA ALA A 113 10.21 15.35 16.24
C ALA A 113 10.05 15.76 17.71
N ASP A 114 10.93 15.25 18.59
CA ASP A 114 10.92 15.60 20.01
C ASP A 114 11.03 17.12 20.22
N GLY A 115 10.06 17.68 20.95
CA GLY A 115 9.96 19.12 21.20
C GLY A 115 9.35 19.94 20.07
N ASP A 116 8.88 19.29 19.01
CA ASP A 116 8.15 19.89 17.89
C ASP A 116 6.65 19.61 17.99
N THR A 117 5.84 20.41 17.31
CA THR A 117 4.39 20.23 17.20
C THR A 117 3.94 20.05 15.76
N VAL A 118 4.83 20.24 14.78
CA VAL A 118 4.53 20.18 13.36
C VAL A 118 5.22 18.96 12.73
N THR A 119 4.46 18.15 12.01
CA THR A 119 5.00 16.95 11.35
C THR A 119 5.85 17.31 10.12
N PRO A 120 6.79 16.46 9.69
CA PRO A 120 7.49 16.64 8.42
C PRO A 120 6.53 16.79 7.22
N PHE A 121 5.44 16.02 7.21
CA PHE A 121 4.39 16.13 6.19
C PHE A 121 3.77 17.52 6.14
N ASP A 122 3.32 18.04 7.28
CA ASP A 122 2.68 19.37 7.37
C ASP A 122 3.63 20.49 6.93
N ARG A 123 4.92 20.38 7.28
CA ARG A 123 5.95 21.34 6.84
C ARG A 123 6.07 21.40 5.33
N ILE A 124 5.99 20.25 4.64
CA ILE A 124 6.04 20.22 3.18
C ILE A 124 4.76 20.73 2.55
N LEU A 125 3.59 20.42 3.12
CA LEU A 125 2.35 20.99 2.62
C LEU A 125 2.38 22.52 2.70
N GLU A 126 2.86 23.07 3.82
CA GLU A 126 2.99 24.52 3.97
C GLU A 126 4.02 25.13 3.00
N LEU A 127 5.15 24.45 2.79
CA LEU A 127 6.13 24.85 1.77
C LEU A 127 5.48 24.89 0.38
N LEU A 128 4.73 23.86 -0.01
CA LEU A 128 4.12 23.79 -1.35
C LEU A 128 2.94 24.76 -1.52
N ARG A 129 2.27 25.15 -0.44
CA ARG A 129 1.27 26.24 -0.48
C ARG A 129 1.92 27.60 -0.71
N SER A 130 3.03 27.87 -0.03
CA SER A 130 3.72 29.17 -0.09
C SER A 130 4.67 29.32 -1.30
N GLU A 131 5.24 28.21 -1.77
CA GLU A 131 6.14 28.13 -2.92
C GLU A 131 5.75 26.93 -3.82
N PRO A 132 4.70 27.02 -4.65
CA PRO A 132 4.21 25.89 -5.45
C PRO A 132 5.27 25.27 -6.38
N ASP A 133 6.13 26.09 -6.97
CA ASP A 133 7.20 25.61 -7.86
C ASP A 133 8.40 25.03 -7.10
N SER A 134 8.35 24.98 -5.77
CA SER A 134 9.48 24.54 -4.95
C SER A 134 9.98 23.18 -5.37
N LYS A 135 11.30 23.06 -5.43
CA LYS A 135 12.00 21.79 -5.63
C LYS A 135 12.32 21.11 -4.29
N ARG A 136 11.94 21.72 -3.17
CA ARG A 136 12.37 21.35 -1.81
C ARG A 136 11.33 20.51 -1.04
N GLY A 137 10.19 20.16 -1.65
CA GLY A 137 9.16 19.31 -1.05
C GLY A 137 9.59 17.84 -0.90
N TYR A 138 10.69 17.57 -0.20
CA TYR A 138 11.26 16.23 -0.03
C TYR A 138 11.13 15.72 1.41
N LEU A 139 10.48 14.57 1.60
CA LEU A 139 10.39 13.83 2.86
C LEU A 139 11.47 12.76 2.92
N PRO A 140 12.57 12.94 3.67
CA PRO A 140 13.46 11.84 4.00
C PRO A 140 12.76 10.86 4.95
N VAL A 141 12.99 9.56 4.77
CA VAL A 141 12.47 8.52 5.67
C VAL A 141 13.61 7.72 6.27
N PHE A 142 14.48 7.16 5.42
CA PHE A 142 15.72 6.57 5.89
C PHE A 142 16.61 7.63 6.55
N THR A 143 17.18 7.30 7.71
CA THR A 143 18.10 8.18 8.44
C THR A 143 19.47 7.54 8.66
N ALA A 144 20.52 8.36 8.78
CA ALA A 144 21.87 7.87 9.06
C ALA A 144 21.96 7.12 10.41
N ASP A 145 21.10 7.47 11.37
CA ASP A 145 21.06 6.84 12.70
C ASP A 145 20.66 5.37 12.64
N GLU A 146 19.90 4.95 11.62
CA GLU A 146 19.57 3.54 11.41
C GLU A 146 20.81 2.67 11.12
N LEU A 147 21.89 3.27 10.59
CA LEU A 147 23.18 2.60 10.35
C LEU A 147 23.98 2.39 11.64
N ALA A 148 23.73 3.22 12.67
CA ALA A 148 24.43 3.12 13.95
C ALA A 148 23.91 1.96 14.82
N ILE A 149 22.74 1.41 14.50
CA ILE A 149 22.11 0.31 15.23
C ILE A 149 22.71 -1.02 14.76
N SER A 150 23.62 -1.58 15.57
CA SER A 150 24.09 -2.96 15.35
C SER A 150 22.92 -3.94 15.36
N ASP A 151 22.95 -4.88 14.41
CA ASP A 151 21.92 -5.91 14.22
C ASP A 151 20.50 -5.35 14.09
N ASN A 152 20.34 -4.20 13.41
CA ASN A 152 19.02 -3.65 13.12
C ASN A 152 18.17 -4.68 12.36
N PRO A 153 17.07 -5.21 12.96
CA PRO A 153 16.24 -6.18 12.28
C PRO A 153 15.49 -5.55 11.11
N ASP A 154 15.18 -4.26 11.21
CA ASP A 154 14.22 -3.55 10.37
C ASP A 154 14.71 -2.13 10.04
N MET A 155 15.41 -2.01 8.92
CA MET A 155 15.94 -0.75 8.39
C MET A 155 15.07 -0.28 7.24
N ALA A 156 14.71 1.00 7.20
CA ALA A 156 13.83 1.57 6.20
C ALA A 156 14.37 1.33 4.78
N CYS A 157 13.54 0.71 3.94
CA CYS A 157 13.83 0.57 2.51
C CYS A 157 13.47 1.82 1.72
N LEU A 158 12.52 2.62 2.23
CA LEU A 158 12.16 3.92 1.68
C LEU A 158 13.22 4.97 2.06
N ALA A 159 13.90 5.53 1.06
CA ALA A 159 14.83 6.63 1.26
C ALA A 159 14.09 7.98 1.40
N GLY A 160 13.06 8.19 0.59
CA GLY A 160 12.21 9.37 0.72
C GLY A 160 11.20 9.55 -0.40
N LEU A 161 10.33 10.55 -0.21
CA LEU A 161 9.24 10.92 -1.12
C LEU A 161 9.38 12.40 -1.52
N HIS A 162 9.34 12.69 -2.80
CA HIS A 162 9.51 14.04 -3.35
C HIS A 162 8.22 14.52 -4.01
N PHE A 163 7.60 15.53 -3.41
CA PHE A 163 6.39 16.19 -3.87
C PHE A 163 6.74 17.41 -4.73
N LEU A 164 6.10 17.50 -5.90
CA LEU A 164 6.34 18.54 -6.90
C LEU A 164 4.99 19.00 -7.47
N VAL A 165 4.62 20.25 -7.24
CA VAL A 165 3.40 20.82 -7.81
C VAL A 165 3.70 21.41 -9.18
N ARG A 166 3.08 20.91 -10.26
CA ARG A 166 3.24 21.43 -11.62
C ARG A 166 1.89 21.43 -12.29
N ASP A 167 1.55 22.51 -12.98
CA ASP A 167 0.29 22.62 -13.73
C ASP A 167 -0.94 22.22 -12.89
N GLU A 168 -1.01 22.75 -11.65
CA GLU A 168 -2.08 22.48 -10.66
C GLU A 168 -2.22 21.01 -10.25
N ARG A 169 -1.21 20.19 -10.54
CA ARG A 169 -1.14 18.77 -10.21
C ARG A 169 -0.01 18.47 -9.23
N LEU A 170 -0.28 17.61 -8.27
CA LEU A 170 0.75 17.10 -7.36
C LEU A 170 1.39 15.83 -7.93
N HIS A 171 2.62 15.94 -8.40
CA HIS A 171 3.46 14.81 -8.81
C HIS A 171 4.26 14.29 -7.61
N MET A 172 4.56 12.99 -7.59
CA MET A 172 5.42 12.41 -6.56
C MET A 172 6.50 11.50 -7.14
N VAL A 173 7.71 11.61 -6.62
CA VAL A 173 8.83 10.70 -6.92
C VAL A 173 9.23 9.96 -5.64
N CYS A 174 9.15 8.64 -5.67
CA CYS A 174 9.57 7.74 -4.61
C CYS A 174 10.98 7.22 -4.87
N TYR A 175 11.80 7.18 -3.82
CA TYR A 175 13.14 6.61 -3.85
C TYR A 175 13.23 5.47 -2.83
N MET A 176 13.38 4.24 -3.30
CA MET A 176 13.63 3.07 -2.48
C MET A 176 15.06 2.59 -2.68
N ARG A 177 15.77 2.29 -1.59
CA ARG A 177 17.10 1.65 -1.68
C ARG A 177 17.01 0.20 -2.14
N ALA A 178 15.92 -0.48 -1.78
CA ALA A 178 15.64 -1.87 -2.15
C ALA A 178 14.13 -2.11 -2.12
N ASN A 179 13.61 -2.97 -2.98
CA ASN A 179 12.20 -3.34 -2.96
C ASN A 179 11.99 -4.78 -3.47
N ASP A 180 11.37 -5.62 -2.64
CA ASP A 180 10.95 -6.98 -3.01
C ASP A 180 9.70 -6.84 -3.89
N LEU A 181 9.84 -7.21 -5.16
CA LEU A 181 8.79 -7.01 -6.15
C LEU A 181 7.56 -7.85 -5.85
N ASP A 182 7.73 -9.06 -5.34
CA ASP A 182 6.61 -9.97 -5.10
C ASP A 182 6.00 -9.78 -3.71
N CYS A 183 6.76 -9.35 -2.69
CA CYS A 183 6.24 -9.12 -1.34
C CYS A 183 5.79 -7.67 -1.08
N GLY A 184 6.69 -6.69 -1.29
CA GLY A 184 6.54 -5.33 -0.76
C GLY A 184 6.00 -4.32 -1.77
N LEU A 185 6.44 -4.40 -3.03
CA LEU A 185 6.15 -3.37 -4.05
C LEU A 185 4.66 -3.01 -4.16
N LEU A 186 3.76 -3.99 -4.09
CA LEU A 186 2.32 -3.73 -4.25
C LEU A 186 1.74 -2.92 -3.09
N SER A 187 2.12 -3.22 -1.84
CA SER A 187 1.64 -2.46 -0.68
C SER A 187 2.36 -1.12 -0.58
N ASP A 188 3.66 -1.07 -0.87
CA ASP A 188 4.45 0.16 -0.96
C ASP A 188 3.82 1.17 -1.95
N VAL A 189 3.60 0.76 -3.20
CA VAL A 189 3.03 1.67 -4.20
C VAL A 189 1.60 2.06 -3.86
N PHE A 190 0.79 1.13 -3.33
CA PHE A 190 -0.55 1.45 -2.85
C PHE A 190 -0.50 2.55 -1.78
N SER A 191 0.31 2.35 -0.73
CA SER A 191 0.49 3.28 0.39
C SER A 191 1.04 4.63 -0.06
N PHE A 192 2.05 4.65 -0.92
CA PHE A 192 2.66 5.90 -1.38
C PHE A 192 1.74 6.69 -2.32
N THR A 193 1.02 6.02 -3.21
CA THR A 193 0.04 6.71 -4.07
C THR A 193 -1.19 7.20 -3.29
N MET A 194 -1.56 6.52 -2.19
CA MET A 194 -2.51 7.05 -1.20
C MET A 194 -1.97 8.32 -0.50
N PHE A 195 -0.68 8.37 -0.13
CA PHE A 195 -0.09 9.61 0.42
C PHE A 195 -0.10 10.76 -0.58
N GLN A 196 0.26 10.47 -1.83
CA GLN A 196 0.23 11.47 -2.90
C GLN A 196 -1.18 12.03 -3.06
N GLU A 197 -2.18 11.17 -3.12
CA GLU A 197 -3.57 11.60 -3.27
C GLU A 197 -4.08 12.36 -2.04
N PHE A 198 -3.75 11.89 -0.84
CA PHE A 198 -4.08 12.60 0.40
C PHE A 198 -3.44 14.00 0.44
N ALA A 199 -2.16 14.12 0.08
CA ALA A 199 -1.48 15.41 -0.02
C ALA A 199 -2.12 16.31 -1.09
N ALA A 200 -2.51 15.76 -2.24
CA ALA A 200 -3.19 16.50 -3.30
C ALA A 200 -4.53 17.05 -2.81
N VAL A 201 -5.35 16.23 -2.14
CA VAL A 201 -6.60 16.64 -1.50
C VAL A 201 -6.37 17.77 -0.50
N GLN A 202 -5.37 17.64 0.38
CA GLN A 202 -5.06 18.64 1.41
C GLN A 202 -4.51 19.97 0.86
N LEU A 203 -3.99 19.95 -0.37
CA LEU A 203 -3.54 21.13 -1.09
C LEU A 203 -4.60 21.69 -2.06
N GLY A 204 -5.72 20.98 -2.26
CA GLY A 204 -6.72 21.34 -3.27
C GLY A 204 -6.20 21.21 -4.70
N LEU A 205 -5.28 20.26 -4.95
CA LEU A 205 -4.64 20.02 -6.24
C LEU A 205 -5.17 18.75 -6.91
N GLU A 206 -5.02 18.69 -8.22
CA GLU A 206 -5.27 17.47 -8.98
C GLU A 206 -4.16 16.44 -8.75
N LEU A 207 -4.49 15.16 -8.91
CA LEU A 207 -3.48 14.11 -8.83
C LEU A 207 -2.61 14.12 -10.10
N GLY A 208 -1.30 14.28 -9.92
CA GLY A 208 -0.29 14.18 -10.97
C GLY A 208 0.28 12.77 -11.12
N SER A 209 1.39 12.63 -11.85
CA SER A 209 2.06 11.34 -12.05
C SER A 209 2.82 10.87 -10.80
N TYR A 210 2.93 9.56 -10.63
CA TYR A 210 3.80 8.93 -9.63
C TYR A 210 5.01 8.32 -10.33
N THR A 211 6.22 8.51 -9.81
CA THR A 211 7.44 7.86 -10.31
C THR A 211 8.09 7.09 -9.17
N HIS A 212 8.55 5.87 -9.45
CA HIS A 212 9.16 5.00 -8.45
C HIS A 212 10.56 4.60 -8.91
N PHE A 213 11.57 4.87 -8.09
CA PHE A 213 12.95 4.45 -8.31
C PHE A 213 13.35 3.41 -7.26
N ILE A 214 14.01 2.35 -7.71
CA ILE A 214 14.45 1.24 -6.88
C ILE A 214 15.95 1.04 -7.10
N GLY A 215 16.74 1.12 -6.03
CA GLY A 215 18.16 0.79 -6.05
C GLY A 215 18.39 -0.69 -6.35
N SER A 216 17.87 -1.56 -5.48
CA SER A 216 17.87 -3.03 -5.64
C SER A 216 16.43 -3.53 -5.84
N ALA A 217 16.07 -3.85 -7.09
CA ALA A 217 14.79 -4.49 -7.41
C ALA A 217 15.00 -6.00 -7.45
N HIS A 218 14.31 -6.75 -6.59
CA HIS A 218 14.60 -8.18 -6.45
C HIS A 218 13.37 -9.06 -6.25
N ILE A 219 13.54 -10.34 -6.57
CA ILE A 219 12.57 -11.41 -6.35
C ILE A 219 13.26 -12.50 -5.55
N CYS A 220 12.78 -12.76 -4.33
CA CYS A 220 13.26 -13.87 -3.52
C CYS A 220 12.95 -15.21 -4.22
N ASP A 221 13.91 -16.14 -4.26
CA ASP A 221 13.77 -17.42 -4.97
C ASP A 221 12.61 -18.27 -4.41
N ARG A 222 12.35 -18.18 -3.10
CA ARG A 222 11.19 -18.82 -2.45
C ARG A 222 9.84 -18.41 -3.06
N ASN A 223 9.78 -17.28 -3.76
CA ASN A 223 8.59 -16.74 -4.39
C ASN A 223 8.56 -16.95 -5.92
N ALA A 224 9.61 -17.52 -6.52
CA ALA A 224 9.75 -17.67 -7.96
C ALA A 224 8.57 -18.41 -8.61
N ASP A 225 8.05 -19.45 -7.96
CA ASP A 225 6.88 -20.20 -8.46
C ASP A 225 5.62 -19.34 -8.52
N ARG A 226 5.41 -18.45 -7.54
CA ARG A 226 4.27 -17.51 -7.56
C ARG A 226 4.44 -16.51 -8.69
N VAL A 227 5.63 -15.93 -8.83
CA VAL A 227 5.94 -15.00 -9.93
C VAL A 227 5.71 -15.65 -11.29
N HIS A 228 6.17 -16.89 -11.48
CA HIS A 228 5.95 -17.62 -12.72
C HIS A 228 4.46 -17.78 -13.05
N ARG A 229 3.63 -18.16 -12.07
CA ARG A 229 2.17 -18.26 -12.27
C ARG A 229 1.54 -16.92 -12.63
N VAL A 230 1.98 -15.84 -12.00
CA VAL A 230 1.50 -14.48 -12.31
C VAL A 230 1.85 -14.07 -13.73
N LEU A 231 3.10 -14.30 -14.17
CA LEU A 231 3.52 -14.01 -15.53
C LEU A 231 2.79 -14.87 -16.55
N LEU A 232 2.56 -16.16 -16.23
CA LEU A 232 1.80 -17.08 -17.07
C LEU A 232 0.34 -16.65 -17.21
N GLU A 233 -0.32 -16.26 -16.12
CA GLU A 233 -1.68 -15.69 -16.16
C GLU A 233 -1.73 -14.48 -17.09
N ALA A 234 -0.78 -13.56 -16.95
CA ALA A 234 -0.74 -12.32 -17.73
C ALA A 234 -0.62 -12.54 -19.25
N VAL A 235 0.03 -13.63 -19.69
CA VAL A 235 0.15 -13.98 -21.13
C VAL A 235 -0.94 -14.90 -21.65
N THR A 236 -1.61 -15.66 -20.78
CA THR A 236 -2.65 -16.62 -21.19
C THR A 236 -4.07 -16.06 -21.08
N ARG A 237 -4.29 -15.03 -20.25
CA ARG A 237 -5.60 -14.38 -20.15
C ARG A 237 -6.02 -13.74 -21.48
N SER A 238 -7.31 -13.82 -21.80
CA SER A 238 -7.88 -13.27 -23.03
C SER A 238 -7.87 -11.74 -23.06
N ALA A 239 -8.07 -11.11 -21.90
CA ALA A 239 -7.99 -9.67 -21.72
C ALA A 239 -7.61 -9.31 -20.27
N PRO A 240 -7.02 -8.12 -20.03
CA PRO A 240 -6.84 -7.60 -18.68
C PRO A 240 -8.18 -7.38 -17.96
N VAL A 241 -8.25 -7.79 -16.70
CA VAL A 241 -9.34 -7.39 -15.80
C VAL A 241 -8.97 -6.03 -15.22
N GLN A 242 -9.85 -5.06 -15.34
CA GLN A 242 -9.62 -3.71 -14.83
C GLN A 242 -10.87 -3.19 -14.14
N PHE A 243 -10.69 -2.58 -12.98
CA PHE A 243 -11.72 -1.84 -12.27
C PHE A 243 -11.16 -0.47 -11.92
N PRO A 244 -11.89 0.63 -12.21
CA PRO A 244 -11.44 1.95 -11.80
C PRO A 244 -11.43 2.03 -10.28
N PHE A 245 -10.31 2.50 -9.72
CA PHE A 245 -10.25 2.83 -8.30
C PHE A 245 -10.90 4.21 -8.06
N PRO A 246 -11.78 4.35 -7.06
CA PRO A 246 -12.46 5.61 -6.79
C PRO A 246 -11.47 6.69 -6.33
N ALA A 247 -11.81 7.96 -6.61
CA ALA A 247 -11.01 9.10 -6.14
C ALA A 247 -11.26 9.36 -4.64
N MET A 248 -10.20 9.71 -3.92
CA MET A 248 -10.32 10.11 -2.52
C MET A 248 -11.19 11.38 -2.40
N PRO A 249 -12.16 11.44 -1.47
CA PRO A 249 -13.02 12.61 -1.30
C PRO A 249 -12.22 13.86 -0.93
N ALA A 250 -12.55 15.00 -1.55
CA ALA A 250 -11.89 16.29 -1.30
C ALA A 250 -12.02 16.79 0.16
N GLY A 251 -13.00 16.29 0.91
CA GLY A 251 -13.17 16.58 2.34
C GLY A 251 -12.37 15.66 3.28
N THR A 252 -11.51 14.79 2.75
CA THR A 252 -10.71 13.88 3.57
C THR A 252 -9.66 14.65 4.36
N THR A 253 -9.63 14.45 5.68
CA THR A 253 -8.65 15.06 6.59
C THR A 253 -8.00 14.00 7.49
N ALA A 254 -7.02 14.40 8.29
CA ALA A 254 -6.47 13.53 9.34
C ALA A 254 -7.55 13.05 10.33
N ALA A 255 -8.57 13.87 10.60
CA ALA A 255 -9.70 13.46 11.45
C ALA A 255 -10.57 12.37 10.78
N THR A 256 -10.69 12.39 9.45
CA THR A 256 -11.35 11.31 8.71
C THR A 256 -10.59 10.00 8.88
N VAL A 257 -9.26 10.01 8.72
CA VAL A 257 -8.39 8.84 8.92
C VAL A 257 -8.50 8.32 10.35
N ALA A 258 -8.46 9.20 11.35
CA ALA A 258 -8.61 8.83 12.75
C ALA A 258 -9.95 8.12 13.02
N ARG A 259 -11.07 8.65 12.50
CA ARG A 259 -12.39 8.01 12.64
C ARG A 259 -12.45 6.64 11.98
N VAL A 260 -11.83 6.46 10.80
CA VAL A 260 -11.74 5.13 10.16
C VAL A 260 -10.98 4.16 11.07
N LEU A 261 -9.90 4.62 11.71
CA LEU A 261 -9.10 3.79 12.61
C LEU A 261 -9.79 3.46 13.94
N GLU A 262 -10.67 4.34 14.44
CA GLU A 262 -11.53 4.01 15.60
C GLU A 262 -12.43 2.81 15.30
N HIS A 263 -13.06 2.79 14.12
CA HIS A 263 -13.85 1.65 13.65
C HIS A 263 -12.99 0.42 13.36
N GLU A 264 -11.82 0.60 12.73
CA GLU A 264 -10.84 -0.47 12.52
C GLU A 264 -10.48 -1.17 13.83
N GLU A 265 -10.17 -0.43 14.89
CA GLU A 265 -9.75 -1.02 16.15
C GLU A 265 -10.87 -1.86 16.75
N VAL A 266 -12.11 -1.37 16.72
CA VAL A 266 -13.29 -2.10 17.19
C VAL A 266 -13.45 -3.43 16.46
N LEU A 267 -13.27 -3.43 15.13
CA LEU A 267 -13.35 -4.62 14.29
C LEU A 267 -12.17 -5.56 14.54
N ARG A 268 -10.93 -5.09 14.44
CA ARG A 268 -9.71 -5.89 14.66
C ARG A 268 -9.71 -6.56 16.03
N THR A 269 -10.15 -5.86 17.08
CA THR A 269 -10.22 -6.39 18.46
C THR A 269 -11.49 -7.18 18.75
N ASN A 270 -12.33 -7.41 17.74
CA ASN A 270 -13.59 -8.15 17.82
C ASN A 270 -14.56 -7.64 18.89
N LYS A 271 -14.55 -6.32 19.14
CA LYS A 271 -15.45 -5.68 20.12
C LYS A 271 -16.87 -5.48 19.57
N ALA A 272 -17.02 -5.44 18.25
CA ALA A 272 -18.32 -5.38 17.58
C ALA A 272 -18.27 -6.03 16.19
N HIS A 273 -19.46 -6.34 15.67
CA HIS A 273 -19.67 -6.90 14.34
C HIS A 273 -20.52 -5.90 13.56
N TYR A 274 -20.11 -5.56 12.34
CA TYR A 274 -20.79 -4.53 11.57
C TYR A 274 -21.68 -5.14 10.48
N SER A 275 -22.94 -4.69 10.42
CA SER A 275 -23.79 -4.87 9.24
C SER A 275 -23.54 -3.75 8.22
N VAL A 276 -24.01 -3.92 6.99
CA VAL A 276 -23.94 -2.86 5.96
C VAL A 276 -24.62 -1.58 6.46
N ALA A 277 -25.82 -1.70 7.06
CA ALA A 277 -26.54 -0.56 7.64
C ALA A 277 -25.76 0.13 8.77
N HIS A 278 -24.97 -0.60 9.55
CA HIS A 278 -24.10 0.00 10.57
C HIS A 278 -22.97 0.82 9.93
N ILE A 279 -22.36 0.31 8.86
CA ILE A 279 -21.29 0.99 8.14
C ILE A 279 -21.83 2.24 7.43
N GLU A 280 -23.00 2.15 6.79
CA GLU A 280 -23.67 3.31 6.18
C GLU A 280 -23.99 4.40 7.22
N ALA A 281 -24.34 3.99 8.44
CA ALA A 281 -24.60 4.90 9.55
C ALA A 281 -23.33 5.48 10.22
N SER A 282 -22.12 5.09 9.80
CA SER A 282 -20.86 5.59 10.38
C SER A 282 -20.63 7.09 10.18
N GLY A 283 -21.32 7.70 9.21
CA GLY A 283 -21.12 9.10 8.81
C GLY A 283 -19.76 9.36 8.17
N LEU A 284 -19.12 8.32 7.64
CA LEU A 284 -17.97 8.41 6.74
C LEU A 284 -18.45 8.45 5.28
N ASP A 285 -17.66 9.06 4.40
CA ASP A 285 -17.91 9.03 2.96
C ASP A 285 -17.89 7.57 2.43
N PRO A 286 -18.72 7.21 1.43
CA PRO A 286 -18.72 5.86 0.84
C PRO A 286 -17.33 5.34 0.48
N TYR A 287 -16.40 6.19 0.06
CA TYR A 287 -15.00 5.82 -0.16
C TYR A 287 -14.36 5.17 1.08
N TRP A 288 -14.54 5.77 2.25
CA TRP A 288 -13.96 5.28 3.51
C TRP A 288 -14.77 4.15 4.14
N GLN A 289 -16.06 4.04 3.81
CA GLN A 289 -16.88 2.88 4.17
C GLN A 289 -16.34 1.58 3.54
N GLN A 290 -15.73 1.64 2.36
CA GLN A 290 -15.06 0.49 1.73
C GLN A 290 -13.94 -0.09 2.60
N ALA A 291 -13.19 0.74 3.32
CA ALA A 291 -12.18 0.26 4.28
C ALA A 291 -12.84 -0.49 5.44
N LEU A 292 -13.98 -0.01 5.96
CA LEU A 292 -14.72 -0.69 7.03
C LEU A 292 -15.29 -2.03 6.56
N LEU A 293 -15.81 -2.11 5.34
CA LEU A 293 -16.27 -3.36 4.72
C LEU A 293 -15.13 -4.37 4.61
N LEU A 294 -13.95 -3.95 4.14
CA LEU A 294 -12.75 -4.80 4.09
C LEU A 294 -12.34 -5.31 5.48
N PHE A 295 -12.39 -4.45 6.50
CA PHE A 295 -12.05 -4.83 7.87
C PHE A 295 -13.09 -5.78 8.49
N GLU A 296 -14.37 -5.60 8.22
CA GLU A 296 -15.42 -6.53 8.66
C GLU A 296 -15.30 -7.89 7.97
N VAL A 297 -15.03 -7.92 6.65
CA VAL A 297 -14.73 -9.19 5.94
C VAL A 297 -13.57 -9.92 6.60
N TYR A 298 -12.48 -9.21 6.90
CA TYR A 298 -11.32 -9.82 7.52
C TYR A 298 -11.57 -10.23 8.98
N ARG A 299 -12.38 -9.46 9.74
CA ARG A 299 -12.81 -9.82 11.08
C ARG A 299 -13.54 -11.17 11.09
N GLN A 300 -14.50 -11.37 10.19
CA GLN A 300 -15.23 -12.65 10.07
C GLN A 300 -14.27 -13.82 9.78
N ILE A 301 -13.30 -13.62 8.89
CA ILE A 301 -12.31 -14.65 8.55
C ILE A 301 -11.42 -14.98 9.76
N GLN A 302 -10.96 -13.97 10.48
CA GLN A 302 -10.00 -14.15 11.58
C GLN A 302 -10.63 -14.59 12.90
N HIS A 303 -11.81 -14.08 13.25
CA HIS A 303 -12.41 -14.26 14.58
C HIS A 303 -13.58 -15.24 14.59
N ASP A 304 -14.38 -15.25 13.53
CA ASP A 304 -15.56 -16.14 13.45
C ASP A 304 -15.21 -17.50 12.81
N HIS A 305 -14.04 -17.61 12.16
CA HIS A 305 -13.55 -18.81 11.49
C HIS A 305 -14.59 -19.43 10.53
N VAL A 306 -15.26 -18.58 9.77
CA VAL A 306 -16.37 -18.97 8.88
C VAL A 306 -15.91 -19.65 7.60
N ASP A 307 -16.76 -20.57 7.12
CA ASP A 307 -16.64 -21.14 5.76
C ASP A 307 -17.11 -20.17 4.68
N THR A 308 -18.01 -19.23 5.03
CA THR A 308 -18.53 -18.19 4.14
C THR A 308 -18.65 -16.86 4.86
N VAL A 309 -18.18 -15.78 4.23
CA VAL A 309 -18.40 -14.41 4.75
C VAL A 309 -19.84 -13.97 4.49
N ASN A 310 -20.35 -13.00 5.25
CA ASN A 310 -21.68 -12.45 5.04
C ASN A 310 -21.82 -11.89 3.60
N PRO A 311 -22.77 -12.41 2.79
CA PRO A 311 -22.94 -11.98 1.40
C PRO A 311 -23.32 -10.51 1.25
N GLU A 312 -24.05 -9.92 2.19
CA GLU A 312 -24.42 -8.50 2.14
C GLU A 312 -23.18 -7.61 2.26
N VAL A 313 -22.26 -7.94 3.17
CA VAL A 313 -21.00 -7.21 3.36
C VAL A 313 -20.14 -7.34 2.10
N LEU A 314 -20.04 -8.53 1.53
CA LEU A 314 -19.26 -8.78 0.32
C LEU A 314 -19.85 -8.04 -0.90
N ASN A 315 -21.18 -8.02 -1.03
CA ASN A 315 -21.88 -7.35 -2.13
C ASN A 315 -21.90 -5.82 -2.00
N ALA A 316 -21.63 -5.27 -0.81
CA ALA A 316 -21.45 -3.84 -0.60
C ALA A 316 -20.04 -3.33 -0.98
N LEU A 317 -19.05 -4.22 -1.12
CA LEU A 317 -17.72 -3.84 -1.59
C LEU A 317 -17.76 -3.38 -3.05
N ASP A 318 -16.94 -2.39 -3.39
CA ASP A 318 -16.70 -1.99 -4.77
C ASP A 318 -16.26 -3.19 -5.62
N PRO A 319 -16.65 -3.28 -6.91
CA PRO A 319 -16.43 -4.47 -7.74
C PRO A 319 -14.98 -4.94 -7.76
N GLY A 320 -14.00 -4.03 -7.83
CA GLY A 320 -12.59 -4.38 -7.80
C GLY A 320 -12.14 -4.97 -6.46
N LEU A 321 -12.57 -4.39 -5.33
CA LEU A 321 -12.24 -4.91 -4.00
C LEU A 321 -12.89 -6.27 -3.76
N ARG A 322 -14.16 -6.42 -4.18
CA ARG A 322 -14.90 -7.69 -4.13
C ARG A 322 -14.18 -8.79 -4.92
N TRP A 323 -13.73 -8.46 -6.13
CA TRP A 323 -12.95 -9.37 -6.97
C TRP A 323 -11.67 -9.83 -6.26
N LEU A 324 -10.92 -8.89 -5.67
CA LEU A 324 -9.65 -9.20 -4.98
C LEU A 324 -9.86 -10.08 -3.74
N VAL A 325 -10.84 -9.78 -2.89
CA VAL A 325 -11.11 -10.61 -1.70
C VAL A 325 -11.62 -12.00 -2.08
N GLY A 326 -12.42 -12.10 -3.16
CA GLY A 326 -12.88 -13.36 -3.73
C GLY A 326 -11.74 -14.28 -4.17
N HIS A 327 -10.68 -13.72 -4.79
CA HIS A 327 -9.51 -14.50 -5.22
C HIS A 327 -8.51 -14.75 -4.09
N ARG A 328 -8.61 -14.01 -2.98
CA ARG A 328 -7.68 -14.10 -1.85
C ARG A 328 -8.08 -15.13 -0.80
N TRP A 329 -9.37 -15.22 -0.47
CA TRP A 329 -9.90 -16.09 0.58
C TRP A 329 -11.04 -16.97 0.06
N SER A 330 -10.94 -18.27 0.33
CA SER A 330 -11.96 -19.25 -0.06
C SER A 330 -13.35 -18.93 0.53
N ALA A 331 -13.39 -18.38 1.74
CA ALA A 331 -14.64 -17.97 2.38
C ALA A 331 -15.37 -16.83 1.64
N CYS A 332 -14.64 -16.03 0.85
CA CYS A 332 -15.24 -15.04 -0.03
C CYS A 332 -15.64 -15.66 -1.37
N ALA A 333 -14.79 -16.52 -1.95
CA ALA A 333 -15.06 -17.22 -3.21
C ALA A 333 -16.37 -18.03 -3.17
N ALA A 334 -16.58 -18.79 -2.09
CA ALA A 334 -17.76 -19.65 -1.93
C ALA A 334 -19.10 -18.90 -2.02
N VAL A 335 -19.12 -17.61 -1.66
CA VAL A 335 -20.30 -16.75 -1.76
C VAL A 335 -20.51 -16.25 -3.19
N LEU A 336 -19.43 -15.92 -3.89
CA LEU A 336 -19.49 -15.40 -5.26
C LEU A 336 -19.87 -16.50 -6.26
N ASP A 337 -19.37 -17.72 -6.06
CA ASP A 337 -19.69 -18.86 -6.91
C ASP A 337 -21.11 -19.40 -6.68
N GLY A 338 -21.66 -19.24 -5.47
CA GLY A 338 -23.01 -19.69 -5.11
C GLY A 338 -24.16 -18.75 -5.53
N GLY A 339 -23.85 -17.64 -6.18
CA GLY A 339 -24.83 -16.65 -6.68
C GLY A 339 -25.18 -16.78 -8.17
N GLU A 340 -24.64 -17.78 -8.88
CA GLU A 340 -24.92 -18.06 -10.30
C GLU A 340 -25.95 -19.18 -10.55
N GLU A 341 -26.64 -19.68 -9.50
CA GLU A 341 -27.86 -20.52 -9.65
C GLU A 341 -29.13 -19.67 -9.72
#